data_AF-A0A1H9MG68-F1
#
_entry.id   AF-A0A1H9MG68-F1
#
_cell.length_a   1.000
_cell.length_b   1.000
_cell.length_c   1.000
_cell.angle_alpha   90.00
_cell.angle_beta   90.00
_cell.angle_gamma   90.00
#
_symmetry.space_group_name_H-M   'P 1'
#
loop_
_entity.id
_entity.type
_entity.pdbx_description
1 polymer ?
#
loop_
_entity_poly.entity_id
_entity_poly.type
_entity_poly.pdbx_seq_one_letter_code
_entity_poly.pdbx_strand_id
1 'polypeptide(L)'
;QQQRPMPKPIPEALMMWGGEIFIFPNLLILPQAGNAMIYRVRPHAEDPNRCTFEILSTKTYPAQAPVPRALPQSVSDVMDPAQVRLIPRQDLGNIPRIQKGLHSKGCKQIWLAQDQEKLILNFHQELDRFLMA
;
A
#
# COMPACT_ATOMS: atom_id res chain seq x y z
N GLN A 1 8.31 -25.12 -13.99
CA GLN A 1 8.32 -23.63 -14.04
C GLN A 1 7.32 -23.18 -15.10
N GLN A 2 6.55 -22.11 -14.85
CA GLN A 2 5.42 -21.70 -15.73
C GLN A 2 5.84 -20.99 -17.04
N GLN A 3 7.11 -20.99 -17.46
CA GLN A 3 7.61 -20.27 -18.65
C GLN A 3 7.14 -18.79 -18.74
N ARG A 4 7.09 -18.12 -17.58
CA ARG A 4 6.74 -16.70 -17.51
C ARG A 4 7.94 -15.86 -17.96
N PRO A 5 7.74 -14.77 -18.72
CA PRO A 5 8.79 -13.79 -18.93
C PRO A 5 9.12 -13.17 -17.57
N MET A 6 10.34 -13.44 -17.10
CA MET A 6 10.86 -12.92 -15.84
C MET A 6 12.13 -12.13 -16.15
N PRO A 7 12.37 -11.00 -15.46
CA PRO A 7 13.68 -10.35 -15.54
C PRO A 7 14.76 -11.33 -15.09
N LYS A 8 15.96 -11.22 -15.67
CA LYS A 8 17.12 -11.97 -15.19
C LYS A 8 17.32 -11.61 -13.70
N PRO A 9 17.50 -12.58 -12.79
CA PRO A 9 17.63 -12.32 -11.35
C PRO A 9 19.04 -11.83 -11.02
N ILE A 10 19.51 -10.80 -11.72
CA ILE A 10 20.78 -10.14 -11.41
C ILE A 10 20.53 -9.12 -10.29
N PRO A 11 21.45 -8.99 -9.30
CA PRO A 11 21.25 -8.13 -8.13
C PRO A 11 20.85 -6.71 -8.49
N GLU A 12 21.46 -6.13 -9.53
CA GLU A 12 21.22 -4.76 -9.97
C GLU A 12 19.76 -4.56 -10.40
N ALA A 13 19.22 -5.50 -11.20
CA ALA A 13 17.83 -5.43 -11.67
C ALA A 13 16.83 -5.63 -10.53
N LEU A 14 17.16 -6.46 -9.54
CA LEU A 14 16.31 -6.68 -8.36
C LEU A 14 16.36 -5.49 -7.40
N MET A 15 17.52 -4.83 -7.28
CA MET A 15 17.69 -3.63 -6.44
C MET A 15 17.02 -2.40 -7.07
N MET A 16 17.11 -2.21 -8.39
CA MET A 16 16.50 -1.06 -9.08
C MET A 16 14.99 -0.97 -8.87
N TRP A 17 14.31 -2.11 -8.82
CA TRP A 17 12.86 -2.19 -8.63
C TRP A 17 12.48 -2.69 -7.24
N GLY A 18 13.47 -2.82 -6.34
CA GLY A 18 13.25 -3.18 -4.96
C GLY A 18 12.78 -1.96 -4.17
N GLY A 19 11.71 -2.12 -3.40
CA GLY A 19 11.21 -1.10 -2.48
C GLY A 19 9.77 -0.68 -2.75
N GLU A 20 9.47 0.54 -2.34
CA GLU A 20 8.13 1.12 -2.31
C GLU A 20 8.07 2.36 -3.19
N ILE A 21 7.13 2.38 -4.14
CA ILE A 21 6.87 3.52 -5.01
C ILE A 21 5.56 4.17 -4.58
N PHE A 22 5.63 5.42 -4.13
CA PHE A 22 4.47 6.22 -3.78
C PHE A 22 4.10 7.14 -4.93
N ILE A 23 2.83 7.11 -5.32
CA ILE A 23 2.23 8.04 -6.28
C ILE A 23 1.13 8.80 -5.54
N PHE A 24 1.41 10.08 -5.27
CA PHE A 24 0.45 10.99 -4.67
C PHE A 24 -0.83 11.08 -5.53
N PRO A 25 -2.03 11.08 -4.93
CA PRO A 25 -2.29 11.22 -3.49
C PRO A 25 -2.40 9.91 -2.71
N ASN A 26 -2.58 8.76 -3.37
CA ASN A 26 -3.12 7.60 -2.66
C ASN A 26 -2.80 6.22 -3.23
N LEU A 27 -1.70 6.09 -3.97
CA LEU A 27 -1.27 4.82 -4.54
C LEU A 27 0.13 4.46 -4.06
N LEU A 28 0.29 3.23 -3.54
CA LEU A 28 1.57 2.64 -3.18
C LEU A 28 1.76 1.37 -4.01
N ILE A 29 2.88 1.25 -4.70
CA ILE A 29 3.25 0.10 -5.51
C ILE A 29 4.49 -0.55 -4.89
N LEU A 30 4.44 -1.87 -4.68
CA LEU A 30 5.53 -2.70 -4.20
C LEU A 30 5.90 -3.70 -5.30
N PRO A 31 6.80 -3.33 -6.22
CA PRO A 31 7.27 -4.25 -7.26
C PRO A 31 8.14 -5.34 -6.63
N GLN A 32 7.99 -6.57 -7.11
CA GLN A 32 8.80 -7.70 -6.70
C GLN A 32 8.99 -8.62 -7.90
N ALA A 33 10.03 -8.35 -8.69
CA ALA A 33 10.28 -9.03 -9.95
C ALA A 33 9.01 -9.10 -10.82
N GLY A 34 8.68 -10.27 -11.40
CA GLY A 34 7.48 -10.46 -12.22
C GLY A 34 6.13 -10.39 -11.47
N ASN A 35 6.06 -9.75 -10.31
CA ASN A 35 4.82 -9.44 -9.61
C ASN A 35 4.89 -8.04 -8.98
N ALA A 36 3.73 -7.48 -8.66
CA ALA A 36 3.65 -6.25 -7.87
C ALA A 36 2.39 -6.28 -7.00
N MET A 37 2.55 -5.84 -5.76
CA MET A 37 1.41 -5.50 -4.91
C MET A 37 1.12 -4.01 -5.04
N ILE A 38 -0.15 -3.64 -5.13
CA ILE A 38 -0.55 -2.24 -5.19
C ILE A 38 -1.58 -2.00 -4.09
N TYR A 39 -1.35 -0.97 -3.28
CA TYR A 39 -2.32 -0.49 -2.30
C TYR A 39 -2.90 0.83 -2.80
N ARG A 40 -4.23 0.92 -2.77
CA ARG A 40 -4.95 2.17 -3.07
C ARG A 40 -5.83 2.54 -1.90
N VAL A 41 -5.69 3.77 -1.41
CA VAL A 41 -6.42 4.26 -0.23
C VAL A 41 -7.42 5.32 -0.67
N ARG A 42 -8.70 5.03 -0.62
CA ARG A 42 -9.75 5.95 -1.09
C ARG A 42 -10.43 6.59 0.11
N PRO A 43 -10.35 7.91 0.31
CA PRO A 43 -11.03 8.55 1.42
C PRO A 43 -12.55 8.34 1.31
N HIS A 44 -13.21 8.20 2.45
CA HIS A 44 -14.67 8.21 2.48
C HIS A 44 -15.18 9.62 2.19
N ALA A 45 -16.31 9.74 1.49
CA ALA A 45 -16.82 11.02 1.01
C ALA A 45 -17.15 12.02 2.15
N GLU A 46 -17.62 11.51 3.28
CA GLU A 46 -18.17 12.34 4.37
C GLU A 46 -17.52 12.09 5.74
N ASP A 47 -16.72 11.04 5.88
CA ASP A 47 -16.16 10.65 7.18
C ASP A 47 -14.64 10.61 7.10
N PRO A 48 -13.92 11.59 7.68
CA PRO A 48 -12.47 11.65 7.63
C PRO A 48 -11.78 10.49 8.36
N ASN A 49 -12.52 9.69 9.16
CA ASN A 49 -12.00 8.52 9.87
C ASN A 49 -12.15 7.22 9.08
N ARG A 50 -12.69 7.28 7.86
CA ARG A 50 -12.97 6.10 7.05
C ARG A 50 -12.31 6.20 5.69
N CYS A 51 -11.87 5.06 5.20
CA CYS A 51 -11.38 4.90 3.85
C CYS A 51 -11.74 3.50 3.32
N THR A 52 -11.71 3.34 2.01
CA THR A 52 -11.64 2.03 1.38
C THR A 52 -10.18 1.72 1.06
N PHE A 53 -9.66 0.66 1.66
CA PHE A 53 -8.31 0.18 1.40
C PHE A 53 -8.38 -0.99 0.42
N GLU A 54 -7.81 -0.83 -0.77
CA GLU A 54 -7.81 -1.84 -1.82
C GLU A 54 -6.41 -2.43 -1.97
N ILE A 55 -6.34 -3.77 -2.00
CA ILE A 55 -5.11 -4.52 -2.29
C ILE A 55 -5.26 -5.14 -3.68
N LEU A 56 -4.39 -4.74 -4.61
CA LEU A 56 -4.33 -5.31 -5.96
C LEU A 56 -3.07 -6.16 -6.09
N SER A 57 -3.25 -7.49 -6.13
CA SER A 57 -2.16 -8.44 -6.37
C SER A 57 -2.00 -8.69 -7.86
N THR A 58 -0.89 -8.25 -8.44
CA THR A 58 -0.61 -8.39 -9.87
C THR A 58 0.56 -9.32 -10.10
N LYS A 59 0.53 -10.07 -11.21
CA LYS A 59 1.62 -10.96 -11.63
C LYS A 59 1.69 -11.03 -13.14
N THR A 60 2.88 -11.27 -13.68
CA THR A 60 3.02 -11.66 -15.09
C THR A 60 2.39 -13.03 -15.34
N TYR A 61 1.93 -13.26 -16.57
CA TYR A 61 1.43 -14.55 -17.02
C TYR A 61 2.30 -15.06 -18.18
N PRO A 62 2.34 -16.37 -18.44
CA PRO A 62 3.00 -16.93 -19.63
C PRO A 62 2.34 -16.38 -20.90
N ALA A 63 3.13 -16.13 -21.95
CA ALA A 63 2.65 -15.47 -23.17
C ALA A 63 1.47 -16.18 -23.86
N GLN A 64 1.43 -17.51 -23.77
CA GLN A 64 0.40 -18.35 -24.40
C GLN A 64 -0.73 -18.76 -23.45
N ALA A 65 -0.70 -18.34 -22.19
CA ALA A 65 -1.73 -18.69 -21.21
C ALA A 65 -2.84 -17.64 -21.20
N PRO A 66 -4.12 -18.04 -21.10
CA PRO A 66 -5.21 -17.09 -20.90
C PRO A 66 -5.02 -16.37 -19.56
N VAL A 67 -5.12 -15.03 -19.59
CA VAL A 67 -5.06 -14.21 -18.38
C VAL A 67 -6.45 -14.21 -17.73
N PRO A 68 -6.62 -14.76 -16.51
CA PRO A 68 -7.91 -14.76 -15.85
C PRO A 68 -8.31 -13.34 -15.48
N ARG A 69 -9.61 -13.03 -15.59
CA ARG A 69 -10.17 -11.78 -15.07
C ARG A 69 -10.13 -11.83 -13.54
N ALA A 70 -9.44 -10.89 -12.93
CA ALA A 70 -9.53 -10.67 -11.49
C ALA A 70 -10.93 -10.15 -11.15
N LEU A 71 -11.56 -10.76 -10.15
CA LEU A 71 -12.81 -10.28 -9.56
C LEU A 71 -12.51 -9.66 -8.20
N PRO A 72 -13.09 -8.50 -7.86
CA PRO A 72 -12.96 -7.91 -6.54
C PRO A 72 -13.43 -8.89 -5.45
N GLN A 73 -12.64 -9.03 -4.40
CA GLN A 73 -13.00 -9.78 -3.20
C GLN A 73 -13.26 -8.78 -2.08
N SER A 74 -14.47 -8.82 -1.52
CA SER A 74 -14.80 -8.03 -0.34
C SER A 74 -14.21 -8.70 0.90
N VAL A 75 -13.54 -7.91 1.73
CA VAL A 75 -13.04 -8.35 3.03
C VAL A 75 -14.08 -7.99 4.08
N SER A 76 -14.62 -8.99 4.78
CA SER A 76 -15.57 -8.81 5.87
C SER A 76 -14.90 -8.73 7.23
N ASP A 77 -13.76 -9.40 7.39
CA ASP A 77 -12.94 -9.39 8.60
C ASP A 77 -11.47 -9.25 8.21
N VAL A 78 -10.85 -8.13 8.62
CA VAL A 78 -9.43 -7.86 8.35
C VAL A 78 -8.49 -8.79 9.12
N MET A 79 -8.99 -9.44 10.19
CA MET A 79 -8.22 -10.34 11.02
C MET A 79 -8.26 -11.80 10.56
N ASP A 80 -9.19 -12.13 9.65
CA ASP A 80 -9.34 -13.46 9.08
C ASP A 80 -8.16 -13.80 8.14
N PRO A 81 -7.31 -14.78 8.51
CA PRO A 81 -6.15 -15.17 7.69
C PRO A 81 -6.55 -15.79 6.34
N ALA A 82 -7.80 -16.23 6.16
CA ALA A 82 -8.30 -16.73 4.88
C ALA A 82 -8.57 -15.59 3.88
N GLN A 83 -8.86 -14.39 4.36
CA GLN A 83 -9.14 -13.20 3.54
C GLN A 83 -7.91 -12.29 3.42
N VAL A 84 -7.18 -12.10 4.52
CA VAL A 84 -6.09 -11.14 4.62
C VAL A 84 -4.83 -11.82 5.15
N ARG A 85 -3.75 -11.75 4.38
CA ARG A 85 -2.46 -12.36 4.75
C ARG A 85 -1.81 -11.62 5.93
N LEU A 86 -0.80 -12.28 6.53
CA LEU A 86 -0.16 -11.84 7.77
C LEU A 86 0.26 -10.37 7.80
N ILE A 87 0.99 -9.91 6.78
CA ILE A 87 1.56 -8.55 6.76
C ILE A 87 0.44 -7.50 6.69
N PRO A 88 -0.45 -7.48 5.67
CA PRO A 88 -1.54 -6.50 5.65
C PRO A 88 -2.45 -6.57 6.88
N ARG A 89 -2.66 -7.76 7.46
CA ARG A 89 -3.45 -7.89 8.68
C ARG A 89 -2.83 -7.15 9.88
N GLN A 90 -1.51 -7.15 10.00
CA GLN A 90 -0.82 -6.40 11.05
C GLN A 90 -0.99 -4.88 10.84
N ASP A 91 -0.79 -4.41 9.61
CA ASP A 91 -0.92 -2.99 9.27
C ASP A 91 -2.36 -2.50 9.48
N LEU A 92 -3.33 -3.20 8.88
CA LEU A 92 -4.76 -2.87 8.96
C LEU A 92 -5.31 -3.01 10.39
N GLY A 93 -4.75 -3.90 11.20
CA GLY A 93 -5.08 -4.01 12.62
C GLY A 93 -4.57 -2.84 13.47
N ASN A 94 -3.50 -2.16 13.03
CA ASN A 94 -2.88 -1.05 13.74
C ASN A 94 -3.49 0.30 13.36
N ILE A 95 -3.84 0.52 12.09
CA ILE A 95 -4.37 1.81 11.59
C ILE A 95 -5.54 2.35 12.45
N PRO A 96 -6.59 1.58 12.80
CA PRO A 96 -7.68 2.09 13.63
C PRO A 96 -7.24 2.48 15.04
N ARG A 97 -6.22 1.80 15.59
CA ARG A 97 -5.68 2.10 16.92
C ARG A 97 -4.87 3.40 16.90
N ILE A 98 -4.09 3.61 15.83
CA ILE A 98 -3.38 4.86 15.58
C ILE A 98 -4.39 6.02 15.46
N GLN A 99 -5.44 5.87 14.63
CA GLN A 99 -6.48 6.89 14.46
C GLN A 99 -7.15 7.26 15.80
N LYS A 100 -7.49 6.26 16.62
CA LYS A 100 -8.03 6.47 17.96
C LYS A 100 -7.05 7.26 18.86
N GLY A 101 -5.76 6.96 18.78
CA GLY A 101 -4.71 7.68 19.51
C GLY A 101 -4.58 9.13 19.07
N LEU A 102 -4.62 9.39 17.75
CA LEU A 102 -4.57 10.75 17.17
C LEU A 102 -5.74 11.62 17.62
N HIS A 103 -6.90 11.04 17.92
CA HIS A 103 -8.08 11.74 18.45
C HIS A 103 -8.03 12.00 19.98
N SER A 104 -7.01 11.50 20.68
CA SER A 104 -6.89 11.73 22.12
C SER A 104 -6.63 13.20 22.43
N LYS A 105 -7.33 13.75 23.44
CA LYS A 105 -7.11 15.14 23.91
C LYS A 105 -5.67 15.43 24.34
N GLY A 106 -4.94 14.39 24.74
CA GLY A 106 -3.52 14.46 25.13
C GLY A 106 -2.55 14.48 23.95
N CYS A 107 -2.99 14.07 22.76
CA CYS A 107 -2.18 14.17 21.54
C CYS A 107 -2.20 15.61 21.05
N LYS A 108 -1.06 16.30 21.15
CA LYS A 108 -0.93 17.71 20.69
C LYS A 108 -0.19 17.84 19.38
N GLN A 109 0.75 16.94 19.11
CA GLN A 109 1.59 16.92 17.93
C GLN A 109 2.22 15.54 17.76
N ILE A 110 2.66 15.22 16.54
CA ILE A 110 3.40 14.01 16.21
C ILE A 110 4.80 14.41 15.78
N TRP A 111 5.80 13.75 16.35
CA TRP A 111 7.20 13.94 15.97
C TRP A 111 7.59 12.85 14.98
N LEU A 112 8.25 13.25 13.90
CA LEU A 112 8.79 12.31 12.91
C LEU A 112 10.28 12.06 13.19
N ALA A 113 10.70 10.81 13.06
CA ALA A 113 12.09 10.40 13.13
C ALA A 113 12.86 10.96 11.93
N GLN A 114 13.83 11.84 12.22
CA GLN A 114 14.58 12.62 11.24
C GLN A 114 15.15 11.76 10.10
N ASP A 115 15.66 10.57 10.39
CA ASP A 115 16.35 9.73 9.41
C ASP A 115 15.46 8.67 8.75
N GLN A 116 14.35 8.27 9.38
CA GLN A 116 13.54 7.13 8.95
C GLN A 116 12.18 7.52 8.34
N GLU A 117 11.65 8.69 8.69
CA GLU A 117 10.28 9.09 8.31
C GLU A 117 10.23 10.22 7.27
N LYS A 118 11.30 10.37 6.48
CA LYS A 118 11.41 11.39 5.43
C LYS A 118 10.30 11.27 4.36
N LEU A 119 9.85 10.06 4.06
CA LEU A 119 8.74 9.83 3.11
C LEU A 119 7.41 10.39 3.65
N ILE A 120 7.15 10.20 4.95
CA ILE A 120 5.94 10.72 5.62
C ILE A 120 6.00 12.26 5.62
N LEU A 121 7.15 12.84 5.95
CA LEU A 121 7.36 14.29 5.90
C LEU A 121 7.07 14.86 4.50
N ASN A 122 7.65 14.26 3.46
CA ASN A 122 7.45 14.71 2.08
C ASN A 122 5.98 14.58 1.64
N PHE A 123 5.28 13.52 2.05
CA PHE A 123 3.86 13.35 1.79
C PHE A 123 3.03 14.49 2.41
N HIS A 124 3.30 14.86 3.66
CA HIS A 124 2.60 15.98 4.31
C HIS A 124 2.88 17.32 3.63
N GLN A 125 4.12 17.60 3.22
CA GLN A 125 4.47 18.81 2.48
C GLN A 125 3.72 18.90 1.14
N GLU A 126 3.64 17.79 0.41
CA GLU A 126 2.93 17.73 -0.86
C GLU A 126 1.40 17.82 -0.67
N LEU A 127 0.87 17.21 0.39
CA LEU A 127 -0.54 17.33 0.76
C LEU A 127 -0.92 18.79 1.07
N ASP A 128 -0.12 19.48 1.88
CA ASP A 128 -0.33 20.89 2.20
C ASP A 128 -0.30 21.75 0.93
N ARG A 129 0.67 21.52 0.03
CA ARG A 129 0.75 22.20 -1.26
C ARG A 129 -0.49 21.95 -2.12
N PHE A 130 -0.99 20.72 -2.16
CA PHE A 130 -2.17 20.35 -2.94
C PHE A 130 -3.46 20.99 -2.41
N LEU A 131 -3.62 21.08 -1.07
CA LEU A 131 -4.82 21.64 -0.44
C LEU A 131 -4.84 23.17 -0.40
N MET A 132 -3.66 23.81 -0.43
CA MET A 132 -3.53 25.27 -0.43
C MET A 132 -3.50 25.89 -1.84
N ALA A 133 -3.42 25.08 -2.90
CA ALA A 133 -3.49 25.52 -4.30
C ALA A 133 -4.93 25.79 -4.74
#